data_AF-A0A496XN68-F1
#
_entry.id   AF-A0A496XN68-F1
#
_cell.length_a   1.000
_cell.length_b   1.000
_cell.length_c   1.000
_cell.angle_alpha   90.00
_cell.angle_beta   90.00
_cell.angle_gamma   90.00
#
_symmetry.space_group_name_H-M   'P 1'
#
loop_
_entity.id
_entity.type
_entity.pdbx_description
1 polymer ?
#
loop_
_entity_poly.entity_id
_entity_poly.type
_entity_poly.pdbx_seq_one_letter_code
_entity_poly.pdbx_strand_id
1 'polypeptide(L)' 'MRSVCGVAALLLLSACASQPQLSKMIQCPEPRPQVCTMEYAPACATLAAGGQKEYASPCNACADDAVAGYDTGPCPE' A
#
# COMPACT_ATOMS: atom_id res chain seq x y z
N MET A 1 -19.15 -8.51 46.65
CA MET A 1 -17.68 -8.34 46.73
C MET A 1 -16.92 -9.38 45.88
N ARG A 2 -17.30 -10.67 45.92
CA ARG A 2 -16.63 -11.74 45.16
C ARG A 2 -16.95 -11.76 43.65
N SER A 3 -18.13 -11.27 43.26
CA SER A 3 -18.60 -11.29 41.86
C SER A 3 -18.13 -10.11 41.01
N VAL A 4 -17.51 -9.08 41.61
CA VAL A 4 -17.02 -7.89 40.89
C VAL A 4 -15.61 -8.11 40.33
N CYS A 5 -14.80 -8.97 40.97
CA CYS A 5 -13.46 -9.32 40.46
C CYS A 5 -13.48 -10.17 39.18
N GLY A 6 -14.54 -10.95 38.95
CA GLY A 6 -14.61 -11.84 37.77
C GLY A 6 -14.85 -11.08 36.46
N VAL A 7 -15.59 -9.98 36.50
CA VAL A 7 -15.97 -9.21 35.29
C VAL A 7 -14.80 -8.35 34.80
N ALA A 8 -13.93 -7.87 35.70
CA ALA A 8 -12.75 -7.09 35.34
C ALA A 8 -11.70 -7.89 34.55
N ALA A 9 -11.60 -9.21 34.77
CA ALA A 9 -10.62 -10.07 34.11
C ALA A 9 -10.95 -10.39 32.64
N LEU A 10 -12.23 -10.30 32.24
CA LEU A 10 -12.69 -10.64 30.88
C LEU A 10 -12.47 -9.51 29.86
N LEU A 11 -12.18 -8.28 30.29
CA LEU A 11 -11.98 -7.13 29.40
C LEU A 11 -10.56 -7.01 28.84
N LEU A 12 -9.60 -7.80 29.36
CA LEU A 12 -8.17 -7.70 28.98
C LEU A 12 -7.79 -8.48 27.70
N LEU A 13 -8.69 -9.26 27.11
CA LEU A 13 -8.37 -10.13 25.95
C LEU A 13 -8.67 -9.51 24.57
N SER A 14 -9.13 -8.26 24.48
CA SER A 14 -9.57 -7.65 23.21
C SER A 14 -8.51 -6.80 22.48
N ALA A 15 -7.26 -6.73 22.95
CA ALA A 15 -6.31 -5.69 22.54
C ALA A 15 -5.49 -5.95 21.25
N CYS A 16 -5.73 -7.02 20.49
CA CYS A 16 -5.03 -7.27 19.21
C CYS A 16 -6.01 -7.42 18.05
N ALA A 17 -6.67 -6.33 17.66
CA ALA A 17 -7.31 -6.23 16.35
C ALA A 17 -6.37 -5.46 15.42
N SER A 18 -5.42 -6.15 14.79
CA SER A 18 -4.62 -5.58 13.71
C SER A 18 -5.55 -5.30 12.52
N GLN A 19 -5.88 -4.03 12.29
CA GLN A 19 -6.65 -3.65 11.10
C GLN A 19 -5.82 -3.99 9.86
N PRO A 20 -6.38 -4.68 8.85
CA PRO A 20 -5.70 -4.82 7.58
C PRO A 20 -5.61 -3.41 6.99
N GLN A 21 -4.38 -2.89 6.90
CA GLN A 21 -4.13 -1.70 6.09
C GLN A 21 -4.43 -2.11 4.66
N LEU A 22 -5.60 -1.69 4.18
CA LEU A 22 -5.93 -1.69 2.77
C LEU A 22 -5.00 -0.65 2.15
N SER A 23 -3.73 -1.02 1.91
CA SER A 23 -2.83 -0.23 1.07
C SER A 23 -3.55 -0.09 -0.26
N LYS A 24 -4.08 1.11 -0.48
CA LYS A 24 -4.93 1.40 -1.61
C LYS A 24 -4.00 1.59 -2.80
N MET A 25 -3.53 0.46 -3.33
CA MET A 25 -2.76 0.42 -4.57
C MET A 25 -3.52 1.22 -5.63
N ILE A 26 -2.86 2.24 -6.15
CA ILE A 26 -3.41 3.11 -7.19
C ILE A 26 -3.23 2.40 -8.53
N GLN A 27 -4.35 2.14 -9.20
CA GLN A 27 -4.32 1.54 -10.53
C GLN A 27 -3.86 2.54 -11.58
N CYS A 28 -3.12 2.06 -12.57
CA CYS A 28 -2.71 2.88 -13.70
C CYS A 28 -3.91 3.20 -14.60
N PRO A 29 -4.06 4.48 -15.02
CA PRO A 29 -5.11 4.85 -15.95
C PRO A 29 -4.83 4.27 -17.34
N GLU A 30 -5.90 3.97 -18.07
CA GLU A 30 -5.83 3.60 -19.48
C GLU A 30 -6.41 4.75 -20.36
N PRO A 31 -5.75 5.11 -21.47
CA PRO A 31 -4.51 4.51 -21.99
C PRO A 31 -3.26 4.90 -21.17
N ARG A 32 -2.29 4.00 -21.09
CA ARG A 32 -1.00 4.26 -20.42
C ARG A 32 -0.30 5.50 -20.98
N PRO A 33 0.27 6.36 -20.11
CA PRO A 33 1.02 7.53 -20.56
C PRO A 33 2.25 7.11 -21.36
N GLN A 34 2.48 7.76 -22.50
CA GLN A 34 3.65 7.51 -23.35
C GLN A 34 4.77 8.52 -23.13
N VAL A 35 4.45 9.65 -22.48
CA VAL A 35 5.39 10.74 -22.19
C VAL A 35 5.16 11.19 -20.76
N CYS A 36 6.24 11.33 -20.01
CA CYS A 36 6.24 11.83 -18.64
C CYS A 36 7.08 13.10 -18.54
N THR A 37 6.73 13.95 -17.58
CA THR A 37 7.55 15.10 -17.19
C THR A 37 8.82 14.62 -16.48
N MET A 38 9.77 15.54 -16.25
CA MET A 38 10.97 15.28 -15.44
C MET A 38 10.69 15.46 -13.93
N GLU A 39 9.50 15.05 -13.49
CA GLU A 39 9.12 15.10 -12.07
C GLU A 39 9.80 13.96 -11.30
N TYR A 40 10.28 14.27 -10.10
CA TYR A 40 10.78 13.28 -9.16
C TYR A 40 9.88 13.22 -7.93
N ALA A 41 8.96 12.26 -7.93
CA ALA A 41 8.02 11.97 -6.86
C ALA A 41 7.90 10.43 -6.74
N PRO A 42 8.85 9.75 -6.09
CA PRO A 42 8.98 8.29 -6.18
C PRO A 42 7.67 7.53 -5.95
N ALA A 43 7.51 6.43 -6.69
CA ALA A 43 6.37 5.54 -6.59
C ALA A 43 6.84 4.09 -6.53
N CYS A 44 6.30 3.32 -5.58
CA CYS A 44 6.56 1.89 -5.47
C CYS A 44 5.52 1.12 -6.28
N ALA A 45 5.92 0.64 -7.46
CA ALA A 45 5.04 -0.08 -8.37
C ALA A 45 5.02 -1.57 -8.04
N THR A 46 3.84 -2.18 -8.09
CA THR A 46 3.67 -3.64 -8.08
C THR A 46 3.60 -4.13 -9.51
N LEU A 47 4.44 -5.11 -9.85
CA LEU A 47 4.48 -5.70 -11.18
C LEU A 47 3.39 -6.76 -11.35
N ALA A 48 2.84 -6.88 -12.56
CA ALA A 48 1.84 -7.90 -12.90
C ALA A 48 2.37 -9.33 -12.73
N ALA A 49 3.68 -9.54 -12.94
CA ALA A 49 4.37 -10.81 -12.71
C ALA A 49 4.69 -11.07 -11.22
N GLY A 50 4.37 -10.12 -10.33
CA GLY A 50 4.74 -10.15 -8.92
C GLY A 50 6.03 -9.38 -8.63
N GLY A 51 6.20 -9.00 -7.36
CA GLY A 51 7.30 -8.17 -6.90
C GLY A 51 7.01 -6.66 -6.99
N GLN A 52 7.93 -5.88 -6.45
CA GLN A 52 7.86 -4.42 -6.42
C GLN A 52 9.09 -3.80 -7.07
N LYS A 53 8.91 -2.61 -7.63
CA LYS A 53 9.99 -1.81 -8.23
C LYS A 53 9.71 -0.33 -8.03
N GLU A 54 10.73 0.41 -7.62
CA GLU A 54 10.64 1.86 -7.49
C GLU A 54 10.79 2.53 -8.86
N TYR A 55 9.95 3.54 -9.10
CA TYR A 55 10.01 4.42 -10.28
C TYR A 55 10.13 5.87 -9.82
N ALA A 56 10.71 6.72 -10.68
CA ALA A 56 10.95 8.13 -10.38
C ALA A 56 9.66 8.95 -10.14
N SER A 57 8.55 8.55 -10.75
CA SER A 57 7.23 9.18 -10.59
C SER A 57 6.11 8.18 -10.84
N PRO A 58 4.86 8.47 -10.42
CA PRO A 58 3.67 7.69 -10.81
C PRO A 58 3.48 7.58 -12.32
N CYS A 59 3.82 8.64 -13.07
CA CYS A 59 3.75 8.60 -14.53
C CYS A 59 4.73 7.57 -15.09
N ASN A 60 5.98 7.58 -14.62
CA ASN A 60 7.00 6.62 -15.07
C ASN A 60 6.62 5.18 -14.69
N ALA A 61 5.99 4.96 -13.54
CA ALA A 61 5.45 3.65 -13.17
C ALA A 61 4.37 3.21 -14.15
N CYS A 62 3.38 4.06 -14.43
CA CYS A 62 2.27 3.69 -15.31
C CYS A 62 2.62 3.66 -16.80
N ALA A 63 3.72 4.27 -17.22
CA ALA A 63 4.25 4.12 -18.58
C ALA A 63 4.82 2.73 -18.86
N ASP A 64 5.10 1.93 -17.83
CA ASP A 64 5.59 0.56 -17.95
C ASP A 64 4.41 -0.43 -17.96
N ASP A 65 4.22 -1.13 -19.08
CA ASP A 65 3.13 -2.10 -19.25
C ASP A 65 3.23 -3.28 -18.27
N ALA A 66 4.40 -3.54 -17.70
CA ALA A 66 4.59 -4.58 -16.68
C ALA A 66 4.00 -4.21 -15.31
N VAL A 67 3.66 -2.93 -15.08
CA VAL A 67 3.12 -2.43 -13.81
C VAL A 67 1.61 -2.69 -13.72
N ALA A 68 1.17 -3.30 -12.62
CA ALA A 68 -0.25 -3.51 -12.31
C ALA A 68 -0.87 -2.32 -11.55
N GLY A 69 -0.05 -1.60 -10.79
CA GLY A 69 -0.44 -0.43 -9.99
C GLY A 69 0.73 0.02 -9.11
N TYR A 70 0.55 1.09 -8.35
CA TYR A 70 1.60 1.66 -7.51
C TYR A 70 1.08 2.22 -6.19
N ASP A 71 1.97 2.35 -5.22
CA ASP A 71 1.78 3.15 -4.02
C ASP A 71 2.62 4.43 -4.12
N THR A 72 2.16 5.51 -3.49
CA THR A 72 2.91 6.78 -3.44
C THR A 72 4.10 6.67 -2.48
N GLY A 73 5.26 7.16 -2.90
CA GLY A 73 6.50 7.10 -2.12
C GLY A 73 7.47 6.01 -2.62
N PRO A 74 8.68 5.97 -2.05
CA PRO A 74 9.67 4.96 -2.39
C PRO A 74 9.23 3.56 -1.95
N CYS A 75 9.88 2.52 -2.48
CA CYS A 75 9.66 1.18 -1.96
C CYS A 75 10.27 1.02 -0.57
N PRO A 76 9.68 0.17 0.30
CA PRO A 76 10.29 -0.14 1.60
C PRO A 76 11.65 -0.83 1.41
N GLU A 77 12.59 -0.54 2.32
CA GLU A 77 13.91 -1.22 2.40
C GLU A 77 13.81 -2.67 2.90
#